data_AF-A0A7Y2MSX7-F1
#
_entry.id   AF-A0A7Y2MSX7-F1
#
_cell.length_a   1.000
_cell.length_b   1.000
_cell.length_c   1.000
_cell.angle_alpha   90.00
_cell.angle_beta   90.00
_cell.angle_gamma   90.00
#
_symmetry.space_group_name_H-M   'P 1'
#
loop_
_entity.id
_entity.type
_entity.pdbx_description
1 polymer ?
#
loop_
_entity_poly.entity_id
_entity_poly.type
_entity_poly.pdbx_seq_one_letter_code
_entity_poly.pdbx_strand_id
1 'polypeptide(L)'
;MTLANRFSGLIFILVLSVVYIFYGCSTEEEGTLSSCEILAVSYSEDITPILESKCSVPACHDIAFAYGDFTQYDDLKEKADNGRLWLRIVTSGSMPPAGNPQLTESELERFKCWIEDGALRN
;
A
#
# COMPACT_ATOMS: atom_id res chain seq x y z
N MET A 1 -21.26 -12.43 62.35
CA MET A 1 -21.42 -11.63 61.12
C MET A 1 -20.13 -11.65 60.31
N THR A 2 -19.79 -12.75 59.64
CA THR A 2 -18.53 -12.87 58.87
C THR A 2 -18.67 -13.69 57.58
N LEU A 3 -19.82 -14.32 57.34
CA LEU A 3 -20.05 -15.19 56.18
C LEU A 3 -20.44 -14.41 54.91
N ALA A 4 -21.25 -13.34 55.05
CA ALA A 4 -21.72 -12.53 53.92
C ALA A 4 -20.61 -11.80 53.16
N ASN A 5 -19.52 -11.42 53.85
CA ASN A 5 -18.39 -10.70 53.26
C ASN A 5 -17.47 -11.60 52.41
N ARG A 6 -17.52 -12.92 52.63
CA ARG A 6 -16.72 -13.91 51.89
C ARG A 6 -17.39 -14.27 50.55
N PHE A 7 -18.72 -14.29 50.51
CA PHE A 7 -19.51 -14.53 49.29
C PHE A 7 -19.45 -13.35 48.31
N SER A 8 -19.43 -12.11 48.82
CA SER A 8 -19.34 -10.90 47.98
C SER A 8 -18.02 -10.79 47.21
N GLY A 9 -16.89 -11.19 47.82
CA GLY A 9 -15.58 -11.19 47.17
C GLY A 9 -15.44 -12.24 46.05
N LEU A 10 -16.05 -13.43 46.23
CA LEU A 10 -16.06 -14.50 45.21
C LEU A 10 -16.87 -14.10 43.98
N ILE A 11 -18.01 -13.43 44.18
CA ILE A 11 -18.84 -12.90 43.09
C ILE A 11 -18.08 -11.80 42.33
N PHE A 12 -17.36 -10.92 43.03
CA PHE A 12 -16.56 -9.87 42.40
C PHE A 12 -15.40 -10.42 41.55
N ILE A 13 -14.72 -11.47 42.02
CA ILE A 13 -13.65 -12.16 41.27
C ILE A 13 -14.22 -12.87 40.03
N LEU A 14 -15.37 -13.54 40.17
CA LEU A 14 -16.07 -14.17 39.05
C LEU A 14 -16.46 -13.15 37.98
N VAL A 15 -17.03 -12.00 38.39
CA VAL A 15 -17.40 -10.93 37.46
C VAL A 15 -16.18 -10.34 36.77
N LEU A 16 -15.06 -10.12 37.47
CA LEU A 16 -13.81 -9.62 36.88
C LEU A 16 -13.18 -10.61 35.87
N SER A 17 -13.23 -11.91 36.16
CA SER A 17 -12.75 -12.94 35.21
C SER A 17 -13.60 -13.02 33.95
N VAL A 18 -14.92 -12.85 34.07
CA VAL A 18 -15.86 -12.85 32.95
C VAL A 18 -15.68 -11.59 32.10
N VAL A 19 -15.45 -10.44 32.71
CA VAL A 19 -15.13 -9.17 32.02
C VAL A 19 -13.82 -9.29 31.21
N TYR A 20 -12.80 -9.98 31.72
CA TYR A 20 -11.54 -10.23 30.99
C TYR A 20 -11.74 -11.10 29.74
N ILE A 21 -12.67 -12.05 29.79
CA ILE A 21 -13.01 -12.92 28.65
C ILE A 21 -13.75 -12.12 27.57
N PHE A 22 -14.59 -11.15 27.95
CA PHE A 22 -15.34 -10.31 26.99
C PHE A 22 -14.48 -9.25 26.28
N TYR A 23 -13.33 -8.86 26.82
CA TYR A 23 -12.38 -7.96 26.14
C TYR A 23 -11.41 -8.69 25.19
N GLY A 24 -11.38 -10.03 25.21
CA GLY A 24 -10.51 -10.85 24.36
C GLY A 24 -11.19 -11.23 23.05
N CYS A 25 -11.61 -10.25 22.23
CA CYS A 25 -12.02 -10.53 20.85
C CYS A 25 -10.87 -10.16 19.92
N SER A 26 -9.98 -11.12 19.65
CA SER A 26 -9.06 -11.05 18.51
C SER A 26 -9.82 -11.59 17.30
N THR A 27 -10.15 -10.71 16.36
CA THR A 27 -10.66 -11.11 15.05
C THR A 27 -9.58 -11.94 14.37
N GLU A 28 -9.86 -13.22 14.15
CA GLU A 28 -9.09 -14.04 13.22
C GLU A 28 -9.39 -13.49 11.82
N GLU A 29 -8.40 -12.83 11.22
CA GLU A 29 -8.47 -12.43 9.82
C GLU A 29 -8.31 -13.71 9.00
N GLU A 30 -9.45 -14.32 8.64
CA GLU A 30 -9.51 -15.36 7.60
C GLU A 30 -8.76 -14.80 6.38
N GLY A 31 -7.64 -15.44 6.02
CA GLY A 31 -6.67 -14.92 5.07
C GLY A 31 -7.27 -14.70 3.67
N THR A 32 -7.85 -13.54 3.44
CA THR A 32 -8.20 -13.07 2.11
C THR A 32 -6.97 -12.43 1.50
N LEU A 33 -6.39 -13.06 0.48
CA LEU A 33 -5.31 -12.46 -0.31
C LEU A 33 -5.78 -11.09 -0.82
N SER A 34 -4.94 -10.08 -0.64
CA SER A 34 -5.19 -8.76 -1.18
C SER A 34 -5.21 -8.80 -2.71
N SER A 35 -5.88 -7.83 -3.34
CA SER A 35 -5.92 -7.71 -4.81
C SER A 35 -4.51 -7.65 -5.41
N CYS A 36 -3.56 -7.05 -4.70
CA CYS A 36 -2.17 -6.93 -5.14
C CYS A 36 -1.39 -8.23 -5.04
N GLU A 37 -1.65 -9.03 -4.00
CA GLU A 37 -1.09 -10.39 -3.88
C GLU A 37 -1.58 -11.31 -5.02
N ILE A 38 -2.80 -11.09 -5.52
CA ILE A 38 -3.34 -11.85 -6.66
C ILE A 38 -2.74 -11.38 -7.99
N LEU A 39 -2.52 -10.07 -8.15
CA LEU A 39 -2.00 -9.49 -9.39
C LEU A 39 -0.53 -9.82 -9.63
N ALA A 40 0.26 -10.07 -8.57
CA ALA A 40 1.67 -10.47 -8.66
C ALA A 40 2.49 -9.58 -9.61
N VAL A 41 2.40 -8.26 -9.41
CA VAL A 41 2.97 -7.26 -10.32
C VAL A 41 4.50 -7.31 -10.33
N SER A 42 5.10 -7.28 -11.51
CA SER A 42 6.56 -7.18 -11.66
C SER A 42 7.00 -5.83 -12.23
N TYR A 43 8.16 -5.35 -11.79
CA TYR A 43 8.73 -4.14 -12.36
C TYR A 43 9.05 -4.30 -13.85
N SER A 44 9.65 -5.42 -14.22
CA SER A 44 10.12 -5.67 -15.58
C SER A 44 8.99 -5.91 -16.58
N GLU A 45 7.95 -6.68 -16.22
CA GLU A 45 6.88 -7.04 -17.17
C GLU A 45 5.69 -6.08 -17.13
N ASP A 46 5.38 -5.48 -15.97
CA ASP A 46 4.18 -4.66 -15.81
C ASP A 46 4.45 -3.17 -15.75
N ILE A 47 5.48 -2.74 -15.02
CA ILE A 47 5.74 -1.31 -14.79
C ILE A 47 6.58 -0.71 -15.92
N THR A 48 7.66 -1.39 -16.33
CA THR A 48 8.59 -0.90 -17.35
C THR A 48 7.90 -0.54 -18.67
N PRO A 49 7.00 -1.38 -19.25
CA PRO A 49 6.31 -1.02 -20.49
C PRO A 49 5.42 0.23 -20.36
N ILE A 50 4.87 0.49 -19.17
CA ILE A 50 4.07 1.70 -18.90
C ILE A 50 4.99 2.92 -18.84
N LEU A 51 6.16 2.80 -18.19
CA LEU A 51 7.15 3.87 -18.14
C LEU A 51 7.61 4.24 -19.55
N GLU A 52 8.02 3.27 -20.35
CA GLU A 52 8.53 3.49 -21.71
C GLU A 52 7.49 4.12 -22.64
N SER A 53 6.21 3.87 -22.40
CA SER A 53 5.13 4.41 -23.25
C SER A 53 4.59 5.76 -22.79
N LYS A 54 4.70 6.11 -21.49
CA LYS A 54 3.98 7.27 -20.91
C LYS A 54 4.81 8.16 -20.00
N CYS A 55 5.92 7.67 -19.47
CA CYS A 55 6.69 8.37 -18.46
C CYS A 55 8.09 8.69 -18.94
N SER A 56 8.92 7.72 -19.29
CA SER A 56 10.32 7.87 -19.72
C SER A 56 10.42 8.08 -21.23
N VAL A 57 9.76 9.12 -21.73
CA VAL A 57 9.70 9.48 -23.15
C VAL A 57 10.56 10.73 -23.41
N PRO A 58 11.04 11.00 -24.64
CA PRO A 58 11.92 12.14 -24.89
C PRO A 58 11.40 13.46 -24.31
N ALA A 59 12.25 14.16 -23.56
CA ALA A 59 11.97 15.40 -22.82
C ALA A 59 11.03 15.29 -21.61
N CYS A 60 10.60 14.09 -21.21
CA CYS A 60 9.77 13.83 -20.04
C CYS A 60 10.36 12.61 -19.32
N HIS A 61 11.03 12.80 -18.19
CA HIS A 61 11.62 11.71 -17.40
C HIS A 61 12.51 10.71 -18.17
N ASP A 62 13.13 11.19 -19.24
CA ASP A 62 14.17 10.49 -19.99
C ASP A 62 15.55 10.66 -19.33
N ILE A 63 16.60 10.29 -20.06
CA ILE A 63 17.97 10.23 -19.55
C ILE A 63 18.38 11.56 -18.92
N ALA A 64 18.83 11.49 -17.66
CA ALA A 64 19.27 12.64 -16.87
C ALA A 64 18.23 13.76 -16.71
N PHE A 65 16.93 13.44 -16.75
CA PHE A 65 15.87 14.41 -16.54
C PHE A 65 15.87 14.97 -15.10
N ALA A 66 15.79 16.29 -14.98
CA ALA A 66 16.01 17.00 -13.70
C ALA A 66 15.01 16.63 -12.58
N TYR A 67 13.83 16.11 -12.93
CA TYR A 67 12.80 15.72 -11.96
C TYR A 67 12.73 14.21 -11.69
N GLY A 68 13.70 13.45 -12.23
CA GLY A 68 13.84 12.01 -12.08
C GLY A 68 14.00 11.36 -13.46
N ASP A 69 15.05 10.57 -13.63
CA ASP A 69 15.30 9.77 -14.83
C ASP A 69 14.63 8.40 -14.67
N PHE A 70 13.45 8.23 -15.27
CA PHE A 70 12.70 6.97 -15.13
C PHE A 70 13.15 5.88 -16.12
N THR A 71 14.26 6.10 -16.84
CA THR A 71 15.02 4.99 -17.44
C THR A 71 15.85 4.23 -16.41
N GLN A 72 16.06 4.83 -15.22
CA GLN A 72 16.73 4.22 -14.09
C GLN A 72 15.71 3.84 -13.01
N TYR A 73 15.69 2.57 -12.63
CA TYR A 73 14.82 2.09 -11.56
C TYR A 73 15.04 2.81 -10.24
N ASP A 74 16.29 3.13 -9.87
CA ASP A 74 16.58 3.70 -8.55
C ASP A 74 15.97 5.10 -8.38
N ASP A 75 15.97 5.90 -9.44
CA ASP A 75 15.31 7.20 -9.49
C ASP A 75 13.80 7.08 -9.35
N LEU A 76 13.17 6.11 -10.03
CA LEU A 76 11.74 5.84 -9.89
C LEU A 76 11.40 5.35 -8.49
N LYS A 77 12.16 4.38 -7.96
CA LYS A 77 11.98 3.81 -6.62
C LYS A 77 12.09 4.90 -5.57
N GLU A 78 13.03 5.83 -5.69
CA GLU A 78 13.11 6.96 -4.78
C GLU A 78 11.79 7.75 -4.71
N LYS A 79 11.13 7.98 -5.86
CA LYS A 79 9.83 8.67 -5.91
C LYS A 79 8.66 7.81 -5.43
N ALA A 80 8.73 6.50 -5.61
CA ALA A 80 7.77 5.55 -5.05
C ALA A 80 7.84 5.56 -3.51
N ASP A 81 9.04 5.35 -2.96
CA ASP A 81 9.30 5.22 -1.52
C ASP A 81 8.97 6.50 -0.75
N ASN A 82 9.17 7.68 -1.36
CA ASN A 82 8.81 8.96 -0.74
C ASN A 82 7.36 9.42 -1.04
N GLY A 83 6.56 8.56 -1.68
CA GLY A 83 5.14 8.80 -1.98
C GLY A 83 4.88 9.82 -3.09
N ARG A 84 5.91 10.43 -3.69
CA ARG A 84 5.72 11.45 -4.75
C ARG A 84 5.18 10.87 -6.04
N LEU A 85 5.52 9.63 -6.37
CA LEU A 85 5.00 8.96 -7.56
C LEU A 85 3.46 8.87 -7.48
N TRP A 86 2.95 8.23 -6.41
CA TRP A 86 1.51 8.07 -6.18
C TRP A 86 0.77 9.40 -6.10
N LEU A 87 1.34 10.38 -5.39
CA LEU A 87 0.80 11.73 -5.31
C LEU A 87 0.57 12.32 -6.70
N ARG A 88 1.52 12.14 -7.63
CA ARG A 88 1.47 12.77 -8.95
C ARG A 88 0.55 12.08 -9.94
N ILE A 89 0.46 10.75 -9.89
CA ILE A 89 -0.33 9.95 -10.83
C ILE A 89 -1.78 9.73 -10.37
N VAL A 90 -2.06 9.77 -9.06
CA VAL A 90 -3.41 9.60 -8.51
C VAL A 90 -3.89 10.84 -7.75
N THR A 91 -3.25 11.20 -6.64
CA THR A 91 -3.83 12.19 -5.71
C THR A 91 -4.00 13.56 -6.36
N SER A 92 -2.99 14.03 -7.10
CA SER A 92 -3.08 15.28 -7.87
C SER A 92 -3.43 15.04 -9.34
N GLY A 93 -3.26 13.81 -9.85
CA GLY A 93 -3.49 13.47 -11.26
C GLY A 93 -2.77 14.40 -12.24
N SER A 94 -1.60 14.92 -11.84
CA SER A 94 -0.86 15.92 -12.63
C SER A 94 0.10 15.31 -13.64
N MET A 95 0.36 14.01 -13.53
CA MET A 95 1.24 13.25 -14.41
C MET A 95 0.52 12.01 -14.96
N PRO A 96 0.65 11.70 -16.26
CA PRO A 96 1.34 12.53 -17.27
C PRO A 96 0.62 13.87 -17.52
N PRO A 97 1.32 14.94 -17.96
CA PRO A 97 0.67 16.24 -18.17
C PRO A 97 -0.47 16.16 -19.21
N ALA A 98 -1.49 17.00 -19.05
CA ALA A 98 -2.62 17.04 -19.98
C ALA A 98 -2.16 17.15 -21.44
N GLY A 99 -2.79 16.37 -22.32
CA GLY A 99 -2.39 16.25 -23.73
C GLY A 99 -1.42 15.12 -24.03
N ASN A 100 -0.85 14.47 -23.02
CA ASN A 100 -0.06 13.23 -23.18
C ASN A 100 -0.92 11.99 -22.93
N PRO A 101 -0.52 10.79 -23.41
CA PRO A 101 -1.19 9.53 -23.10
C PRO A 101 -1.29 9.32 -21.58
N GLN A 102 -2.51 9.27 -21.06
CA GLN A 102 -2.77 9.14 -19.63
C GLN A 102 -2.70 7.68 -19.17
N LEU A 103 -2.48 7.48 -17.87
CA LEU A 103 -2.59 6.17 -17.23
C LEU A 103 -4.06 5.75 -17.19
N THR A 104 -4.32 4.51 -17.57
CA THR A 104 -5.60 3.83 -17.40
C THR A 104 -5.77 3.36 -15.97
N GLU A 105 -7.00 3.04 -15.56
CA GLU A 105 -7.27 2.52 -14.22
C GLU A 105 -6.48 1.23 -13.94
N SER A 106 -6.34 0.33 -14.92
CA SER A 106 -5.56 -0.90 -14.75
C SER A 106 -4.07 -0.63 -14.54
N GLU A 107 -3.51 0.38 -15.21
CA GLU A 107 -2.10 0.77 -15.03
C GLU A 107 -1.88 1.45 -13.68
N LEU A 108 -2.83 2.26 -13.22
CA LEU A 108 -2.81 2.84 -11.87
C LEU A 108 -2.85 1.76 -10.80
N GLU A 109 -3.68 0.72 -10.96
CA GLU A 109 -3.71 -0.41 -10.03
C GLU A 109 -2.39 -1.19 -10.01
N ARG A 110 -1.74 -1.37 -11.18
CA ARG A 110 -0.40 -1.98 -11.22
C ARG A 110 0.63 -1.15 -10.45
N PHE A 111 0.65 0.17 -10.64
CA PHE A 111 1.53 1.04 -9.87
C PHE A 111 1.23 0.98 -8.37
N LYS A 112 -0.04 0.97 -7.98
CA LYS A 112 -0.46 0.84 -6.59
C LYS A 112 0.11 -0.44 -5.97
N CYS A 113 -0.15 -1.58 -6.60
CA CYS A 113 0.31 -2.88 -6.09
C CYS A 113 1.83 -2.97 -6.04
N TRP A 114 2.52 -2.52 -7.09
CA TRP A 114 3.97 -2.49 -7.10
C TRP A 114 4.55 -1.61 -5.97
N ILE A 115 3.96 -0.45 -5.69
CA ILE A 115 4.37 0.42 -4.58
C ILE A 115 4.08 -0.25 -3.22
N GLU A 116 2.90 -0.85 -3.05
CA GLU A 116 2.51 -1.56 -1.82
C GLU A 116 3.43 -2.75 -1.53
N ASP A 117 3.91 -3.44 -2.57
CA ASP A 117 4.88 -4.54 -2.48
C ASP A 117 6.32 -4.06 -2.21
N GLY A 118 6.53 -2.76 -1.99
CA GLY A 118 7.84 -2.17 -1.68
C GLY A 118 8.64 -1.74 -2.92
N ALA A 119 7.96 -1.56 -4.05
CA ALA A 119 8.52 -1.13 -5.32
C ALA A 119 9.69 -2.03 -5.76
N LEU A 120 9.49 -3.36 -5.77
CA LEU A 120 10.54 -4.35 -6.02
C LEU A 120 11.13 -4.25 -7.44
N ARG A 121 12.41 -4.66 -7.61
CA ARG A 121 13.07 -4.79 -8.91
C ARG A 121 12.97 -6.24 -9.42
N ASN A 122 11.75 -6.70 -9.65
CA ASN A 122 11.42 -8.06 -10.08
C ASN A 122 11.02 -8.16 -11.55
#